data_AF-A0A417V0T5-F1
#
_entry.id   AF-A0A417V0T5-F1
#
_cell.length_a   1.000
_cell.length_b   1.000
_cell.length_c   1.000
_cell.angle_alpha   90.00
_cell.angle_beta   90.00
_cell.angle_gamma   90.00
#
_symmetry.space_group_name_H-M   'P 1'
#
loop_
_entity.id
_entity.type
_entity.pdbx_description
1 polymer ?
#
loop_
_entity_poly.entity_id
_entity_poly.type
_entity_poly.pdbx_seq_one_letter_code
_entity_poly.pdbx_strand_id
1 'polypeptide(L)'
;MRAYSDVYLGDVVENQGKLFDYVANTYPDKDTEDFINAYMTSKTRQSIDQAKAYVNTMDAKELWEYFKETEHYSLKQGKAMEGFIPNWIGEFYAYYQWYYNIPSAEVNQKINVDFLKKSYYGWHDLDLDLAVQKVGEI
;
A
#
# COMPACT_ATOMS: atom_id res chain seq x y z
N MET A 1 -11.93 10.75 12.59
CA MET A 1 -12.21 11.38 11.28
C MET A 1 -11.42 10.60 10.25
N ARG A 2 -11.98 10.27 9.08
CA ARG A 2 -11.26 9.54 8.02
C ARG A 2 -10.29 10.46 7.30
N ALA A 3 -9.27 9.91 6.63
CA ALA A 3 -8.23 10.71 5.96
C ALA A 3 -8.76 11.56 4.80
N TYR A 4 -9.68 11.00 4.02
CA TYR A 4 -10.29 11.65 2.86
C TYR A 4 -11.69 11.07 2.61
N SER A 5 -12.43 11.59 1.63
CA SER A 5 -13.76 11.07 1.32
C SER A 5 -13.69 9.63 0.80
N ASP A 6 -14.64 8.84 1.28
CA ASP A 6 -15.05 7.53 0.81
C ASP A 6 -15.19 7.40 -0.71
N VAL A 7 -15.46 8.49 -1.45
CA VAL A 7 -15.49 8.46 -2.93
C VAL A 7 -14.15 8.05 -3.56
N TYR A 8 -13.03 8.32 -2.90
CA TYR A 8 -11.69 7.90 -3.35
C TYR A 8 -11.23 6.58 -2.74
N LEU A 9 -11.95 6.05 -1.74
CA LEU A 9 -11.49 4.91 -0.98
C LEU A 9 -11.32 3.66 -1.84
N GLY A 10 -12.33 3.36 -2.66
CA GLY A 10 -12.31 2.20 -3.56
C GLY A 10 -11.10 2.25 -4.49
N ASP A 11 -10.95 3.36 -5.21
CA ASP A 11 -9.85 3.56 -6.16
C ASP A 11 -8.48 3.46 -5.48
N VAL A 12 -8.29 4.11 -4.33
CA VAL A 12 -6.99 4.08 -3.64
C VAL A 12 -6.67 2.68 -3.10
N VAL A 13 -7.65 1.99 -2.50
CA VAL A 13 -7.45 0.63 -1.96
C VAL A 13 -7.13 -0.34 -3.08
N GLU A 14 -7.95 -0.36 -4.13
CA GLU A 14 -7.80 -1.26 -5.26
C GLU A 14 -6.49 -1.00 -6.02
N ASN A 15 -6.19 0.26 -6.33
CA ASN A 15 -5.00 0.57 -7.13
C ASN A 15 -3.70 0.43 -6.34
N GLN A 16 -3.68 0.67 -5.02
CA GLN A 16 -2.51 0.38 -4.21
C GLN A 16 -2.24 -1.13 -4.11
N GLY A 17 -3.28 -1.95 -3.93
CA GLY A 17 -3.16 -3.40 -3.99
C GLY A 17 -2.59 -3.87 -5.33
N LYS A 18 -3.24 -3.45 -6.43
CA LYS A 18 -2.81 -3.79 -7.79
C LYS A 18 -1.39 -3.31 -8.10
N LEU A 19 -0.98 -2.15 -7.59
CA LEU A 19 0.38 -1.65 -7.76
C LEU A 19 1.39 -2.59 -7.11
N PHE A 20 1.13 -3.03 -5.89
CA PHE A 20 2.05 -3.91 -5.15
C PHE A 20 2.16 -5.27 -5.83
N ASP A 21 1.04 -5.82 -6.28
CA ASP A 21 0.99 -7.06 -7.06
C ASP A 21 1.69 -6.92 -8.41
N TYR A 22 1.46 -5.81 -9.11
CA TYR A 22 2.10 -5.49 -10.38
C TYR A 22 3.62 -5.46 -10.25
N VAL A 23 4.18 -4.78 -9.24
CA VAL A 23 5.62 -4.71 -9.02
C VAL A 23 6.19 -6.09 -8.69
N ALA A 24 5.54 -6.87 -7.82
CA ALA A 24 6.02 -8.20 -7.45
C ALA A 24 6.04 -9.17 -8.65
N ASN A 25 4.98 -9.16 -9.46
CA ASN A 25 4.84 -10.05 -10.61
C ASN A 25 5.72 -9.64 -11.80
N THR A 26 5.92 -8.33 -12.02
CA THR A 26 6.72 -7.82 -13.14
C THR A 26 8.22 -7.98 -12.89
N TYR A 27 8.64 -7.91 -11.62
CA TYR A 27 10.05 -7.89 -11.24
C TYR A 27 10.39 -8.99 -10.23
N PRO A 28 10.38 -10.28 -10.65
CA PRO A 28 10.53 -11.42 -9.75
C PRO A 28 11.90 -11.48 -9.04
N ASP A 29 12.91 -10.84 -9.61
CA ASP A 29 14.27 -10.72 -9.09
C ASP A 29 14.51 -9.46 -8.24
N LYS A 30 13.45 -8.72 -7.90
CA LYS A 30 13.51 -7.47 -7.13
C LYS A 30 12.84 -7.60 -5.78
N ASP A 31 13.32 -6.82 -4.83
CA ASP A 31 12.82 -6.79 -3.46
C ASP A 31 11.48 -6.03 -3.38
N THR A 32 10.37 -6.77 -3.32
CA THR A 32 9.03 -6.16 -3.17
C THR A 32 8.87 -5.46 -1.83
N GLU A 33 9.51 -5.94 -0.76
CA GLU A 33 9.39 -5.33 0.56
C GLU A 33 10.09 -3.98 0.62
N ASP A 34 11.28 -3.86 0.03
CA ASP A 34 11.96 -2.58 -0.12
C ASP A 34 11.11 -1.59 -0.90
N PHE A 35 10.50 -2.03 -2.01
CA PHE A 35 9.57 -1.20 -2.78
C PHE A 35 8.39 -0.71 -1.94
N ILE A 36 7.71 -1.61 -1.21
CA ILE A 36 6.56 -1.24 -0.37
C ILE A 36 6.98 -0.23 0.69
N ASN A 37 8.11 -0.45 1.37
CA ASN A 37 8.63 0.48 2.37
C ASN A 37 8.96 1.85 1.76
N ALA A 38 9.59 1.88 0.58
CA ALA A 38 9.93 3.10 -0.12
C ALA A 38 8.67 3.85 -0.58
N TYR A 39 7.68 3.12 -1.10
CA TYR A 39 6.41 3.67 -1.53
C TYR A 39 5.62 4.27 -0.36
N MET A 40 5.47 3.53 0.74
CA MET A 40 4.72 3.98 1.93
C MET A 40 5.35 5.19 2.62
N THR A 41 6.63 5.48 2.37
CA THR A 41 7.34 6.65 2.92
C THR A 41 7.57 7.76 1.90
N SER A 42 7.00 7.64 0.70
CA SER A 42 7.21 8.55 -0.43
C SER A 42 6.33 9.79 -0.43
N LYS A 43 6.70 10.80 -1.23
CA LYS A 43 5.85 11.97 -1.54
C LYS A 43 4.65 11.57 -2.40
N THR A 44 4.78 10.53 -3.22
CA THR A 44 3.65 9.94 -3.94
C THR A 44 2.58 9.48 -2.96
N ARG A 45 2.94 8.67 -1.96
CA ARG A 45 1.96 8.19 -0.98
C ARG A 45 1.50 9.30 -0.03
N GLN A 46 2.37 10.25 0.32
CA GLN A 46 1.98 11.45 1.06
C GLN A 46 0.93 12.29 0.31
N SER A 47 0.99 12.35 -1.02
CA SER A 47 -0.01 13.06 -1.82
C SER A 47 -1.39 12.41 -1.72
N ILE A 48 -1.44 11.08 -1.59
CA ILE A 48 -2.67 10.34 -1.32
C ILE A 48 -3.17 10.59 0.11
N ASP A 49 -2.27 10.60 1.11
CA ASP A 49 -2.62 10.95 2.50
C ASP A 49 -3.29 12.33 2.59
N GLN A 50 -2.83 13.27 1.75
CA GLN A 50 -3.34 14.64 1.64
C GLN A 50 -4.54 14.79 0.69
N ALA A 51 -5.14 13.69 0.24
CA ALA A 51 -6.32 13.68 -0.61
C ALA A 51 -6.16 14.42 -1.95
N LYS A 52 -4.96 14.42 -2.55
CA LYS A 52 -4.76 15.07 -3.85
C LYS A 52 -5.50 14.28 -4.93
N ALA A 53 -6.62 14.83 -5.39
CA ALA A 53 -7.57 14.17 -6.30
C ALA A 53 -6.90 13.49 -7.50
N TYR A 54 -5.92 14.16 -8.15
CA TYR A 54 -5.26 13.60 -9.33
C TYR A 54 -4.42 12.35 -9.05
N VAL A 55 -3.88 12.17 -7.85
CA VAL A 55 -3.13 10.95 -7.46
C VAL A 55 -4.10 9.87 -6.98
N ASN A 56 -5.15 10.27 -6.25
CA ASN A 56 -6.14 9.33 -5.71
C ASN A 56 -6.94 8.58 -6.79
N THR A 57 -6.95 9.08 -8.02
CA THR A 57 -7.65 8.47 -9.16
C THR A 57 -6.72 7.76 -10.14
N MET A 58 -5.40 7.73 -9.89
CA MET A 58 -4.45 7.04 -10.77
C MET A 58 -4.65 5.53 -10.68
N ASP A 59 -4.62 4.86 -11.84
CA ASP A 59 -4.55 3.41 -11.86
C ASP A 59 -3.17 2.90 -11.39
N ALA A 60 -3.05 1.59 -11.14
CA ALA A 60 -1.81 1.00 -10.64
C ALA A 60 -0.57 1.27 -11.52
N LYS A 61 -0.70 1.35 -12.85
CA LYS A 61 0.43 1.60 -13.76
C LYS A 61 0.78 3.07 -13.79
N GLU A 62 -0.22 3.96 -13.85
CA GLU A 62 -0.02 5.41 -13.75
C GLU A 62 0.67 5.75 -12.42
N LEU A 63 0.22 5.14 -11.32
CA LEU A 63 0.78 5.34 -10.00
C LEU A 63 2.21 4.82 -9.88
N TRP A 64 2.54 3.71 -10.55
CA TRP A 64 3.92 3.20 -10.65
C TRP A 64 4.85 4.18 -11.37
N GLU A 65 4.44 4.66 -12.54
CA GLU A 65 5.22 5.63 -13.31
C GLU A 65 5.39 6.93 -12.53
N TYR A 66 4.30 7.45 -11.95
CA TYR A 66 4.32 8.65 -11.12
C TYR A 66 5.27 8.50 -9.92
N PHE A 67 5.26 7.34 -9.25
CA PHE A 67 6.18 7.05 -8.14
C PHE A 67 7.65 7.04 -8.59
N LYS A 68 7.97 6.34 -9.68
CA LYS A 68 9.33 6.32 -10.22
C LYS A 68 9.83 7.71 -10.60
N GLU A 69 8.99 8.51 -11.25
CA GLU A 69 9.34 9.86 -11.67
C GLU A 69 9.51 10.81 -10.48
N THR A 70 8.62 10.73 -9.49
CA THR A 70 8.60 11.63 -8.32
C THR A 70 9.72 11.34 -7.34
N GLU A 71 10.03 10.06 -7.12
CA GLU A 71 11.02 9.62 -6.13
C GLU A 71 12.38 9.28 -6.74
N HIS A 72 12.48 9.23 -8.08
CA HIS A 72 13.65 8.69 -8.78
C HIS A 72 14.00 7.27 -8.29
N TYR A 73 12.98 6.49 -7.94
CA TYR A 73 13.16 5.18 -7.32
C TYR A 73 13.65 4.15 -8.33
N SER A 74 14.58 3.31 -7.89
CA SER A 74 15.07 2.15 -8.63
C SER A 74 14.94 0.92 -7.75
N LEU A 75 14.33 -0.13 -8.29
CA LEU A 75 14.12 -1.40 -7.58
C LEU A 75 15.46 -2.02 -7.16
N LYS A 76 15.53 -2.45 -5.90
CA LYS A 76 16.69 -3.19 -5.38
C LYS A 76 16.63 -4.65 -5.78
N GLN A 77 17.82 -5.25 -5.96
CA GLN A 77 17.94 -6.69 -6.16
C GLN A 77 17.47 -7.43 -4.92
N GLY A 78 16.72 -8.52 -5.10
CA GLY A 78 16.18 -9.29 -3.99
C GLY A 78 15.25 -10.39 -4.47
N LYS A 79 14.20 -10.66 -3.71
CA LYS A 79 13.18 -11.65 -4.06
C LYS A 79 11.82 -10.98 -4.03
N ALA A 80 11.02 -11.24 -5.07
CA ALA A 80 9.64 -10.80 -5.07
C ALA A 80 8.82 -11.55 -4.02
N MET A 81 7.83 -10.86 -3.46
CA MET A 81 6.77 -11.52 -2.71
C MET A 81 5.90 -12.35 -3.66
N GLU A 82 5.43 -13.51 -3.18
CA GLU A 82 4.71 -14.48 -4.00
C GLU A 82 3.20 -14.47 -3.69
N GLY A 83 2.40 -14.95 -4.66
CA GLY A 83 0.95 -15.09 -4.52
C GLY A 83 0.24 -13.75 -4.41
N PHE A 84 -0.89 -13.74 -3.69
CA PHE A 84 -1.72 -12.53 -3.51
C PHE A 84 -1.33 -11.68 -2.28
N ILE A 85 -0.23 -12.02 -1.62
CA ILE A 85 0.28 -11.28 -0.46
C ILE A 85 0.52 -9.80 -0.78
N PRO A 86 1.17 -9.42 -1.91
CA PRO A 86 1.42 -8.01 -2.21
C PRO A 86 0.13 -7.21 -2.37
N ASN A 87 -0.85 -7.77 -3.10
CA ASN A 87 -2.15 -7.13 -3.31
C ASN A 87 -2.84 -6.83 -1.98
N TRP A 88 -2.97 -7.85 -1.13
CA TRP A 88 -3.64 -7.71 0.16
C TRP A 88 -2.91 -6.72 1.09
N ILE A 89 -1.57 -6.72 1.11
CA ILE A 89 -0.80 -5.73 1.89
C ILE A 89 -1.09 -4.31 1.40
N GLY A 90 -1.16 -4.10 0.08
CA GLY A 90 -1.47 -2.81 -0.52
C GLY A 90 -2.86 -2.33 -0.13
N GLU A 91 -3.88 -3.19 -0.27
CA GLU A 91 -5.25 -2.89 0.14
C GLU A 91 -5.33 -2.59 1.65
N PHE A 92 -4.72 -3.43 2.48
CA PHE A 92 -4.71 -3.28 3.93
C PHE A 92 -4.13 -1.93 4.35
N TYR A 93 -2.95 -1.57 3.85
CA TYR A 93 -2.33 -0.30 4.20
C TYR A 93 -3.15 0.90 3.76
N ALA A 94 -3.72 0.87 2.55
CA ALA A 94 -4.55 1.96 2.05
C ALA A 94 -5.79 2.16 2.93
N TYR A 95 -6.50 1.07 3.23
CA TYR A 95 -7.68 1.12 4.07
C TYR A 95 -7.35 1.53 5.51
N TYR A 96 -6.28 0.97 6.10
CA TYR A 96 -5.85 1.29 7.46
C TYR A 96 -5.54 2.78 7.61
N GLN A 97 -4.73 3.31 6.69
CA GLN A 97 -4.35 4.73 6.63
C GLN A 97 -5.60 5.61 6.57
N TRP A 98 -6.54 5.29 5.67
CA TRP A 98 -7.79 6.03 5.54
C TRP A 98 -8.68 5.93 6.79
N TYR A 99 -8.79 4.73 7.36
CA TYR A 99 -9.65 4.41 8.49
C TYR A 99 -9.21 5.20 9.73
N TYR A 100 -7.94 5.10 10.11
CA TYR A 100 -7.41 5.75 11.30
C TYR A 100 -6.90 7.17 11.06
N ASN A 101 -6.82 7.62 9.80
CA ASN A 101 -6.27 8.92 9.44
C ASN A 101 -4.87 9.15 10.02
N ILE A 102 -4.05 8.11 9.97
CA ILE A 102 -2.64 8.13 10.35
C ILE A 102 -1.82 8.26 9.06
N PRO A 103 -0.72 9.03 9.02
CA PRO A 103 0.14 9.11 7.84
C PRO A 103 0.65 7.74 7.40
N SER A 104 0.67 7.48 6.09
CA SER A 104 1.15 6.20 5.51
C SER A 104 2.54 5.77 6.03
N ALA A 105 3.46 6.72 6.16
CA ALA A 105 4.80 6.47 6.69
C ALA A 105 4.77 5.97 8.15
N GLU A 106 3.87 6.51 8.98
CA GLU A 106 3.70 6.11 10.38
C GLU A 106 3.02 4.74 10.47
N VAL A 107 2.03 4.47 9.60
CA VAL A 107 1.41 3.14 9.49
C VAL A 107 2.49 2.09 9.18
N ASN A 108 3.33 2.32 8.18
CA ASN A 108 4.39 1.38 7.80
C ASN A 108 5.46 1.19 8.88
N GLN A 109 5.72 2.23 9.70
CA GLN A 109 6.65 2.14 10.82
C GLN A 109 6.12 1.24 11.94
N LYS A 110 4.84 1.39 12.29
CA LYS A 110 4.23 0.69 13.43
C LYS A 110 3.69 -0.70 13.05
N ILE A 111 3.13 -0.83 11.85
CA ILE A 111 2.67 -2.07 11.24
C ILE A 111 3.62 -2.32 10.07
N ASN A 112 4.70 -3.05 10.29
CA ASN A 112 5.66 -3.31 9.22
C ASN A 112 5.19 -4.42 8.26
N VAL A 113 5.83 -4.48 7.10
CA VAL A 113 5.52 -5.45 6.04
C VAL A 113 5.68 -6.89 6.54
N ASP A 114 6.69 -7.17 7.36
CA ASP A 114 6.93 -8.47 7.99
C ASP A 114 5.76 -8.96 8.85
N PHE A 115 5.13 -8.06 9.60
CA PHE A 115 3.94 -8.36 10.37
C PHE A 115 2.79 -8.73 9.45
N LEU A 116 2.52 -7.95 8.40
CA LEU A 116 1.42 -8.20 7.48
C LEU A 116 1.60 -9.50 6.68
N LYS A 117 2.83 -9.82 6.24
CA LYS A 117 3.13 -11.12 5.60
C LYS A 117 2.75 -12.31 6.47
N LYS A 118 2.98 -12.22 7.78
CA LYS A 118 2.61 -13.28 8.74
C LYS A 118 1.10 -13.31 8.99
N SER A 119 0.48 -12.13 9.11
CA SER A 119 -0.96 -12.00 9.36
C SER A 119 -1.82 -12.43 8.17
N TYR A 120 -1.31 -12.32 6.94
CA TYR A 120 -1.99 -12.71 5.70
C TYR A 120 -2.64 -14.09 5.81
N TYR A 121 -1.90 -15.11 6.25
CA TYR A 121 -2.39 -16.50 6.32
C TYR A 121 -3.62 -16.69 7.23
N GLY A 122 -3.84 -15.82 8.20
CA GLY A 122 -5.01 -15.87 9.07
C GLY A 122 -6.10 -14.85 8.75
N TRP A 123 -5.77 -13.78 8.02
CA TRP A 123 -6.64 -12.60 7.89
C TRP A 123 -7.07 -12.29 6.45
N HIS A 124 -6.46 -12.88 5.42
CA HIS A 124 -6.79 -12.55 4.03
C HIS A 124 -8.23 -12.92 3.63
N ASP A 125 -8.85 -13.89 4.32
CA ASP A 125 -10.26 -14.25 4.14
C ASP A 125 -11.24 -13.33 4.88
N LEU A 126 -10.75 -12.42 5.73
CA LEU A 126 -11.58 -11.48 6.46
C LEU A 126 -11.91 -10.27 5.58
N ASP A 127 -13.06 -9.65 5.83
CA ASP A 127 -13.34 -8.31 5.33
C ASP A 127 -12.22 -7.36 5.78
N LEU A 128 -11.78 -6.49 4.87
CA LEU A 128 -10.65 -5.59 5.10
C LEU A 128 -10.88 -4.69 6.32
N ASP A 129 -12.12 -4.23 6.51
CA ASP A 129 -12.55 -3.45 7.68
C ASP A 129 -12.32 -4.23 8.99
N LEU A 130 -12.68 -5.51 9.03
CA LEU A 130 -12.49 -6.35 10.22
C LEU A 130 -11.01 -6.61 10.48
N ALA A 131 -10.22 -6.85 9.44
CA ALA A 131 -8.78 -7.03 9.58
C ALA A 131 -8.10 -5.78 10.16
N VAL A 132 -8.49 -4.59 9.69
CA VAL A 132 -7.98 -3.30 10.17
C VAL A 132 -8.42 -3.03 11.62
N GLN A 133 -9.70 -3.24 11.94
CA GLN A 133 -10.20 -3.06 13.31
C GLN A 133 -9.56 -4.03 14.32
N LYS A 134 -9.17 -5.22 13.88
CA LYS A 134 -8.49 -6.21 14.72
C LYS A 134 -7.09 -5.76 15.14
N VAL A 135 -6.41 -4.96 14.33
CA VAL A 135 -5.16 -4.32 14.73
C VAL A 135 -5.41 -3.18 15.71
N GLY A 136 -6.52 -2.45 15.54
CA GLY A 136 -6.85 -1.30 16.38
C GLY A 136 -6.07 -0.05 15.99
N GLU A 137 -6.37 1.08 16.63
CA GLU A 137 -5.58 2.31 16.48
C GLU A 137 -4.25 2.19 17.25
N ILE A 138 -3.17 2.73 16.70
CA ILE A 138 -1.78 2.55 17.17
C ILE A 138 -1.06 3.87 17.37
#